data_AF-A0A6B3E3L8-F1
#
_entry.id   AF-A0A6B3E3L8-F1
#
_cell.length_a   1.000
_cell.length_b   1.000
_cell.length_c   1.000
_cell.angle_alpha   90.00
_cell.angle_beta   90.00
_cell.angle_gamma   90.00
#
_symmetry.space_group_name_H-M   'P 1'
#
loop_
_entity.id
_entity.type
_entity.pdbx_description
1 polymer ?
#
loop_
_entity_poly.entity_id
_entity_poly.type
_entity_poly.pdbx_seq_one_letter_code
_entity_poly.pdbx_strand_id
1 'polypeptide(L)'
;MPEHVSMLMWFGVALPAVLIIACAFVLAGYRYGLRFEIRRRPVPGLPALPPQRTSGPHREYVELSAAERAAFAGLMRQLSDG
;
A
#
# COMPACT_ATOMS: atom_id res chain seq x y z
N MET A 1 35.98 -13.17 -40.50
CA MET A 1 35.98 -11.87 -39.79
C MET A 1 34.54 -11.55 -39.32
N PRO A 2 34.08 -12.05 -38.15
CA PRO A 2 32.71 -11.82 -37.64
C PRO A 2 32.64 -11.17 -36.24
N GLU A 3 33.74 -10.64 -35.70
CA GLU A 3 33.80 -10.14 -34.31
C GLU A 3 32.90 -8.89 -34.09
N HIS A 4 32.84 -8.00 -35.08
CA HIS A 4 32.16 -6.70 -34.97
C HIS A 4 30.63 -6.80 -34.95
N VAL A 5 30.07 -7.82 -35.60
CA VAL A 5 28.62 -8.04 -35.68
C VAL A 5 28.09 -8.57 -34.35
N SER A 6 28.86 -9.44 -33.69
CA SER A 6 28.52 -9.98 -32.38
C SER A 6 28.58 -8.90 -31.28
N MET A 7 29.55 -7.98 -31.36
CA MET A 7 29.60 -6.82 -30.46
C MET A 7 28.40 -5.89 -30.65
N LEU A 8 28.09 -5.48 -31.89
CA LEU A 8 27.00 -4.53 -32.14
C LEU A 8 25.63 -5.10 -31.75
N MET A 9 25.41 -6.40 -31.97
CA MET A 9 24.22 -7.11 -31.52
C MET A 9 24.14 -7.18 -29.99
N TRP A 10 25.26 -7.44 -29.31
CA TRP A 10 25.33 -7.41 -27.85
C TRP A 10 25.02 -6.02 -27.28
N PHE A 11 25.57 -4.95 -27.86
CA PHE A 11 25.24 -3.59 -27.46
C PHE A 11 23.77 -3.25 -27.72
N GLY A 12 23.20 -3.75 -28.82
CA GLY A 12 21.79 -3.57 -29.16
C GLY A 12 20.80 -4.22 -28.19
N VAL A 13 21.22 -5.23 -27.40
CA VAL A 13 20.34 -5.95 -26.47
C VAL A 13 20.73 -5.72 -25.01
N ALA A 14 22.01 -5.79 -24.67
CA ALA A 14 22.48 -5.66 -23.30
C ALA A 14 22.32 -4.24 -22.77
N LEU A 15 22.62 -3.22 -23.59
CA LEU A 15 22.47 -1.82 -23.20
C LEU A 15 21.01 -1.47 -22.84
N PRO A 16 19.99 -1.76 -23.68
CA PRO A 16 18.61 -1.48 -23.32
C PRO A 16 18.11 -2.36 -22.18
N ALA A 17 18.54 -3.62 -22.08
CA ALA A 17 18.16 -4.48 -20.95
C ALA A 17 18.63 -3.89 -19.62
N VAL A 18 19.90 -3.45 -19.54
CA VAL A 18 20.44 -2.80 -18.34
C VAL A 18 19.70 -1.49 -18.05
N LEU A 19 19.39 -0.70 -19.08
CA LEU A 19 18.64 0.55 -18.92
C LEU A 19 17.23 0.31 -18.36
N ILE A 20 16.53 -0.71 -18.86
CA ILE A 20 15.19 -1.09 -18.38
C ILE A 20 15.26 -1.55 -16.92
N ILE A 21 16.25 -2.38 -16.57
CA ILE A 21 16.45 -2.84 -15.19
C ILE A 21 16.73 -1.64 -14.27
N ALA A 22 17.67 -0.76 -14.64
CA ALA A 22 17.98 0.44 -13.88
C ALA A 22 16.74 1.34 -13.71
N CYS A 23 15.96 1.53 -14.76
CA CYS A 23 14.72 2.31 -14.72
C CYS A 23 13.68 1.67 -13.78
N ALA A 24 13.53 0.35 -13.83
CA ALA A 24 12.64 -0.39 -12.92
C ALA A 24 13.08 -0.25 -11.45
N PHE A 25 14.39 -0.33 -11.17
CA PHE A 25 14.93 -0.11 -9.82
C PHE A 25 14.73 1.32 -9.33
N VAL A 26 14.96 2.32 -10.17
CA VAL A 26 14.72 3.73 -9.82
C VAL A 26 13.24 3.97 -9.55
N LEU A 27 12.34 3.45 -10.39
CA LEU A 27 10.90 3.59 -10.20
C LEU A 27 10.41 2.86 -8.95
N ALA A 28 10.91 1.64 -8.71
CA ALA A 28 10.63 0.90 -7.49
C ALA A 28 11.12 1.67 -6.27
N GLY A 29 12.38 2.11 -6.28
CA GLY A 29 12.98 2.92 -5.22
C GLY A 29 12.22 4.22 -4.95
N TYR A 30 11.79 4.92 -6.01
CA TYR A 30 10.95 6.12 -5.90
C TYR A 30 9.58 5.81 -5.27
N ARG A 31 8.92 4.72 -5.70
CA ARG A 31 7.64 4.29 -5.11
C ARG A 31 7.79 3.86 -3.65
N TYR A 32 8.83 3.10 -3.32
CA TYR A 32 9.12 2.71 -1.94
C TYR A 32 9.48 3.95 -1.10
N GLY A 33 10.30 4.85 -1.63
CA GLY A 33 10.67 6.13 -1.02
C GLY A 33 9.44 6.98 -0.71
N LEU A 34 8.55 7.16 -1.68
CA LEU A 34 7.26 7.85 -1.47
C LEU A 34 6.41 7.17 -0.41
N ARG A 35 6.34 5.83 -0.39
CA ARG A 35 5.57 5.12 0.64
C ARG A 35 6.18 5.30 2.03
N PHE A 36 7.50 5.32 2.13
CA PHE A 36 8.21 5.65 3.37
C PHE A 36 8.02 7.10 3.77
N GLU A 37 8.02 8.03 2.82
CA GLU A 37 7.89 9.46 3.06
C GLU A 37 6.46 9.86 3.40
N ILE A 38 5.45 9.22 2.80
CA ILE A 38 4.04 9.32 3.21
C ILE A 38 3.86 8.77 4.63
N ARG A 39 4.53 7.67 4.98
CA ARG A 39 4.46 7.09 6.33
C ARG A 39 5.21 7.90 7.39
N ARG A 40 6.26 8.62 6.98
CA ARG A 40 7.10 9.45 7.87
C ARG A 40 6.68 10.91 7.91
N ARG A 41 5.90 11.41 6.95
CA ARG A 41 5.36 12.77 7.02
C ARG A 41 4.44 12.84 8.24
N PRO A 42 4.77 13.68 9.24
CA PRO A 42 3.75 14.10 10.18
C PRO A 42 2.69 14.79 9.33
N VAL A 43 1.49 14.21 9.29
CA VAL A 43 0.33 14.95 8.77
C VAL A 43 0.30 16.24 9.60
N PRO A 44 0.34 17.44 8.97
CA PRO A 44 0.20 18.69 9.71
C PRO A 44 -1.04 18.54 10.58
N GLY A 45 -0.86 18.64 11.90
CA GLY A 45 -1.90 18.29 12.87
C GLY A 45 -3.21 18.92 12.43
N LEU A 46 -4.19 18.10 12.09
CA LEU A 46 -5.51 18.58 11.72
C LEU A 46 -6.02 19.32 12.97
N PRO A 47 -6.17 20.66 12.93
CA PRO A 47 -6.35 21.44 14.15
C PRO A 47 -7.66 21.11 14.90
N ALA A 48 -8.58 20.44 14.22
CA ALA A 48 -9.84 19.96 14.76
C ALA A 48 -9.79 18.52 15.32
N LEU A 49 -8.70 17.79 15.13
CA LEU A 49 -8.57 16.42 15.60
C LEU A 49 -7.72 16.37 16.87
N PRO A 50 -8.22 15.75 17.96
CA PRO A 50 -7.43 15.57 19.15
C PRO A 50 -6.21 14.69 18.85
N PRO A 51 -5.10 14.86 19.60
CA PRO A 51 -3.91 14.04 19.41
C PRO A 51 -4.28 12.55 19.51
N GLN A 52 -3.99 11.80 18.44
CA GLN A 52 -4.27 10.37 18.36
C GLN A 52 -3.46 9.65 19.45
N ARG A 53 -4.15 8.95 20.36
CA ARG A 53 -3.52 8.18 21.43
C ARG A 53 -2.58 7.13 20.82
N THR A 54 -1.38 7.01 21.37
CA THR A 54 -0.34 6.05 20.94
C THR A 54 -0.81 4.59 21.06
N SER A 55 -1.78 4.31 21.93
CA SER A 55 -2.50 3.05 22.02
C SER A 55 -3.98 3.23 21.68
N GLY A 56 -4.52 2.30 20.89
CA GLY A 56 -5.96 2.22 20.66
C GLY A 56 -6.72 1.85 21.95
N PRO A 57 -8.03 2.15 22.02
CA PRO A 57 -8.86 1.64 23.11
C PRO A 57 -8.79 0.12 23.19
N HIS A 58 -8.98 -0.42 24.40
CA HIS A 58 -9.03 -1.87 24.58
C HIS A 58 -10.14 -2.46 23.71
N ARG A 59 -9.93 -3.65 23.16
CA ARG A 59 -10.93 -4.29 22.30
C ARG A 59 -12.02 -4.86 23.21
N GLU A 60 -13.13 -4.15 23.29
CA GLU A 60 -14.30 -4.58 24.03
C GLU A 60 -15.12 -5.55 23.19
N TYR A 61 -15.59 -6.62 23.82
CA TYR A 61 -16.50 -7.58 23.23
C TYR A 61 -17.62 -7.87 24.21
N VAL A 62 -18.81 -8.08 23.67
CA VAL A 62 -19.98 -8.50 24.43
C VAL A 62 -20.50 -9.79 23.83
N GLU A 63 -20.82 -10.76 24.69
CA GLU A 63 -21.50 -11.97 24.27
C GLU A 63 -22.95 -11.63 23.96
N LEU A 64 -23.42 -12.03 22.79
CA LEU A 64 -24.81 -11.84 22.38
C LEU A 64 -25.57 -13.14 22.62
N SER A 65 -26.72 -13.04 23.30
CA SER A 65 -27.71 -14.11 23.34
C SER A 65 -28.24 -14.42 21.94
N ALA A 66 -28.89 -15.57 21.79
CA ALA A 66 -29.49 -15.96 20.52
C ALA A 66 -30.51 -14.93 20.01
N ALA A 67 -31.28 -14.32 20.92
CA ALA A 67 -32.24 -13.27 20.60
C ALA A 67 -31.54 -11.98 20.13
N GLU A 68 -30.51 -11.52 20.84
CA GLU A 68 -29.77 -10.31 20.47
C GLU A 68 -29.02 -10.47 19.14
N ARG A 69 -28.47 -11.66 18.88
CA ARG A 69 -27.82 -11.97 17.61
C ARG A 69 -28.80 -11.90 16.43
N ALA A 70 -30.03 -12.37 16.61
CA ALA A 70 -31.07 -12.27 15.59
C ALA A 70 -31.49 -10.82 15.34
N ALA A 71 -31.66 -10.02 16.40
CA ALA A 71 -31.95 -8.60 16.29
C ALA A 71 -30.84 -7.84 15.56
N PHE A 72 -29.57 -8.09 15.90
CA PHE A 72 -28.42 -7.49 15.24
C PHE A 72 -28.34 -7.86 13.75
N ALA A 73 -28.61 -9.12 13.41
CA ALA A 73 -28.65 -9.57 12.01
C ALA A 73 -29.76 -8.84 11.20
N GLY A 74 -30.89 -8.53 11.84
CA GLY A 74 -31.95 -7.72 11.23
C GLY A 74 -31.48 -6.30 10.90
N LEU A 75 -30.82 -5.62 11.85
CA LEU A 75 -30.29 -4.27 11.66
C LEU A 75 -29.25 -4.21 10.53
N MET A 76 -28.34 -5.20 10.48
CA MET A 76 -27.31 -5.27 9.44
C MET A 76 -27.91 -5.39 8.03
N ARG A 77 -29.00 -6.14 7.86
CA ARG A 77 -29.71 -6.25 6.58
C ARG A 77 -30.30 -4.90 6.17
N GLN A 78 -31.05 -4.25 7.07
CA GLN A 78 -31.64 -2.94 6.80
C GLN A 78 -30.61 -1.88 6.41
N LEU A 79 -29.44 -1.88 7.06
CA LEU A 79 -28.34 -0.96 6.75
C LEU A 79 -27.61 -1.29 5.44
N SER A 80 -27.66 -2.54 4.98
CA SER A 80 -27.01 -2.95 3.72
C SER A 80 -27.92 -2.72 2.51
N ASP A 81 -29.23 -2.70 2.71
CA ASP A 81 -30.23 -2.55 1.67
C ASP A 81 -30.61 -1.07 1.37
N GLY A 82 -29.97 -0.11 2.03
CA GLY A 82 -30.18 1.35 1.85
C GLY A 82 -28.99 2.03 1.18
#